data_AF-A0A972S8P2-F1
#
_entry.id   AF-A0A972S8P2-F1
#
_cell.length_a   1.000
_cell.length_b   1.000
_cell.length_c   1.000
_cell.angle_alpha   90.00
_cell.angle_beta   90.00
_cell.angle_gamma   90.00
#
_symmetry.space_group_name_H-M   'P 1'
#
loop_
_entity.id
_entity.type
_entity.pdbx_description
1 polymer ?
#
loop_
_entity_poly.entity_id
_entity_poly.type
_entity_poly.pdbx_seq_one_letter_code
_entity_poly.pdbx_strand_id
1 'polypeptide(L)'
;MRRFLVVGFAAVIITGGAILLAQSDPQPQSATESLESEMPQPQPQQTPPENPPVEEPAMTAEEGQPEEATGALPEFKAGDYTYQLPPKSLDNHYPPVAKRANVYPAYMDTLGRRFYDLVVDLGGMHLNRDDAEVSYFRFKDYYEFVADLVPEWKDRFLLKEVEDLGKELGFIKDSTDTTQTEKAEKKENEAKPIGTMEKVSERALALINRIEYSCRACHITEIPRVYARYYWHTRDHKMNMATFMVKDPISRKKMRYRVFKRELQRDYYTILRSIDKGSRKQLRESVRRFVKRFNYNQSLCVKCHDTDPYLFTTPTIGELVSDLDKEAHKRVPNKGVLRKTLASLYVQNCKGCHRVHVPTTYVQRWWYGEFDKPPEVPAAEAEEAQPVLEETPQAPQEQPATEQQSEQPAEGGGEIEQK
;
A
#
# COMPACT_ATOMS: atom_id res chain seq x y z
N MET A 1 62.68 -13.61 35.28
CA MET A 1 62.17 -12.21 35.36
C MET A 1 60.72 -12.20 34.88
N ARG A 2 59.85 -11.62 35.71
CA ARG A 2 58.47 -11.13 35.48
C ARG A 2 57.46 -11.95 34.64
N ARG A 3 56.48 -12.49 35.37
CA ARG A 3 55.10 -12.87 35.00
C ARG A 3 54.20 -11.64 34.90
N PHE A 4 53.14 -11.68 34.09
CA PHE A 4 51.78 -11.15 34.34
C PHE A 4 50.77 -12.01 33.55
N LEU A 5 49.88 -12.81 34.18
CA LEU A 5 48.57 -12.51 34.81
C LEU A 5 47.45 -12.37 33.75
N VAL A 6 46.52 -13.31 33.55
CA VAL A 6 45.54 -14.06 34.40
C VAL A 6 44.14 -13.44 34.35
N VAL A 7 43.23 -14.30 33.89
CA VAL A 7 41.76 -14.25 33.88
C VAL A 7 41.21 -14.18 35.31
N GLY A 8 40.18 -13.37 35.54
CA GLY A 8 39.49 -13.27 36.83
C GLY A 8 37.98 -13.45 36.72
N PHE A 9 37.52 -14.66 37.05
CA PHE A 9 36.20 -14.93 37.61
C PHE A 9 36.15 -14.38 39.04
N ALA A 10 35.02 -13.80 39.46
CA ALA A 10 34.72 -13.62 40.87
C ALA A 10 33.22 -13.83 41.13
N ALA A 11 32.94 -14.98 41.76
CA ALA A 11 31.73 -15.26 42.50
C ALA A 11 31.75 -14.46 43.82
N VAL A 12 30.59 -14.00 44.28
CA VAL A 12 30.41 -13.46 45.63
C VAL A 12 29.47 -14.37 46.42
N ILE A 13 29.97 -14.79 47.58
CA ILE A 13 29.35 -15.65 48.57
C ILE A 13 28.50 -14.83 49.54
N ILE A 14 27.44 -15.50 50.00
CA ILE A 14 26.45 -15.13 50.99
C ILE A 14 27.05 -15.02 52.41
N THR A 15 26.71 -13.94 53.12
CA THR A 15 26.47 -13.90 54.57
C THR A 15 25.29 -12.92 54.75
N GLY A 16 24.18 -13.21 55.43
CA GLY A 16 24.02 -13.84 56.74
C GLY A 16 23.62 -12.73 57.72
N GLY A 17 22.33 -12.40 57.81
CA GLY A 17 21.81 -11.37 58.72
C GLY A 17 20.29 -11.44 58.87
N ALA A 18 19.85 -12.11 59.93
CA ALA A 18 18.46 -12.22 60.35
C ALA A 18 17.97 -10.89 60.96
N ILE A 19 16.81 -10.38 60.51
CA ILE A 19 16.03 -9.39 61.26
C ILE A 19 14.55 -9.79 61.24
N LEU A 20 13.99 -9.70 62.45
CA LEU A 20 12.65 -10.04 62.89
C LEU A 20 11.52 -9.32 62.13
N LEU A 21 10.39 -10.03 62.15
CA LEU A 21 9.03 -9.66 61.78
C LEU A 21 8.53 -8.38 62.47
N ALA A 22 7.89 -7.51 61.69
CA ALA A 22 6.79 -6.66 62.16
C ALA A 22 5.80 -6.44 61.00
N GLN A 23 4.59 -6.98 61.17
CA GLN A 23 3.44 -6.79 60.30
C GLN A 23 2.82 -5.41 60.56
N SER A 24 2.44 -4.72 59.49
CA SER A 24 1.35 -3.75 59.51
C SER A 24 0.85 -3.53 58.09
N ASP A 25 -0.36 -4.03 57.81
CA ASP A 25 -1.14 -3.72 56.63
C ASP A 25 -1.61 -2.26 56.66
N PRO A 26 -1.70 -1.57 55.51
CA PRO A 26 -2.64 -0.48 55.33
C PRO A 26 -3.84 -0.91 54.49
N GLN A 27 -5.03 -0.75 55.07
CA GLN A 27 -6.31 -0.78 54.37
C GLN A 27 -6.36 0.21 53.19
N PRO A 28 -7.09 -0.11 52.10
CA PRO A 28 -7.51 0.88 51.12
C PRO A 28 -8.78 1.60 51.61
N GLN A 29 -8.70 2.92 51.74
CA GLN A 29 -9.86 3.79 51.95
C GLN A 29 -10.61 3.98 50.62
N SER A 30 -11.90 3.63 50.63
CA SER A 30 -12.87 3.96 49.60
C SER A 30 -13.25 5.44 49.71
N ALA A 31 -12.91 6.23 48.69
CA ALA A 31 -13.47 7.55 48.49
C ALA A 31 -14.43 7.51 47.29
N THR A 32 -15.72 7.30 47.58
CA THR A 32 -16.82 7.67 46.68
C THR A 32 -17.13 9.14 46.93
N GLU A 33 -16.61 10.02 46.08
CA GLU A 33 -16.99 11.43 46.05
C GLU A 33 -17.69 11.70 44.72
N SER A 34 -18.95 12.06 44.86
CA SER A 34 -19.92 12.44 43.84
C SER A 34 -19.51 13.71 43.11
N LEU A 35 -19.31 13.57 41.80
CA LEU A 35 -19.15 14.67 40.84
C LEU A 35 -20.16 14.47 39.71
N GLU A 36 -21.43 14.78 39.99
CA GLU A 36 -22.40 15.15 38.96
C GLU A 36 -22.12 16.62 38.61
N SER A 37 -21.29 16.84 37.59
CA SER A 37 -21.22 18.12 36.90
C SER A 37 -21.84 17.98 35.51
N GLU A 38 -22.69 18.95 35.20
CA GLU A 38 -23.60 19.01 34.07
C GLU A 38 -22.89 18.75 32.73
N MET A 39 -23.32 17.69 32.03
CA MET A 39 -23.02 17.51 30.61
C MET A 39 -23.89 18.48 29.79
N PRO A 40 -23.30 19.32 28.91
CA PRO A 40 -24.09 20.16 28.02
C PRO A 40 -24.83 19.29 27.00
N GLN A 41 -26.14 19.56 26.84
CA GLN A 41 -26.96 18.90 25.83
C GLN A 41 -26.43 19.19 24.41
N PRO A 42 -26.44 18.19 23.50
CA PRO A 42 -26.02 18.39 22.11
C PRO A 42 -26.97 19.36 21.42
N GLN A 43 -26.42 20.46 20.89
CA GLN A 43 -27.19 21.35 20.02
C GLN A 43 -27.60 20.63 18.73
N PRO A 44 -28.79 20.93 18.19
CA PRO A 44 -29.25 20.35 16.93
C PRO A 44 -28.26 20.70 15.81
N GLN A 45 -27.70 19.65 15.19
CA GLN A 45 -26.81 19.77 14.05
C GLN A 45 -27.56 20.45 12.90
N GLN A 46 -27.11 21.63 12.51
CA GLN A 46 -27.53 22.26 11.26
C GLN A 46 -27.05 21.38 10.11
N THR A 47 -27.98 20.94 9.27
CA THR A 47 -27.68 20.24 8.02
C THR A 47 -26.74 21.10 7.16
N PRO A 48 -25.60 20.57 6.71
CA PRO A 48 -24.72 21.31 5.81
C PRO A 48 -25.45 21.60 4.49
N PRO A 49 -25.16 22.72 3.82
CA PRO A 49 -25.72 23.00 2.50
C PRO A 49 -25.35 21.89 1.51
N GLU A 50 -26.35 21.42 0.75
CA GLU A 50 -26.16 20.50 -0.36
C GLU A 50 -25.08 21.07 -1.30
N ASN A 51 -24.02 20.28 -1.53
CA ASN A 51 -23.08 20.59 -2.59
C ASN A 51 -23.77 20.25 -3.93
N PRO A 52 -23.53 21.04 -4.99
CA PRO A 52 -24.04 20.70 -6.31
C PRO A 52 -23.51 19.32 -6.76
N PRO A 53 -24.29 18.56 -7.54
CA PRO A 53 -23.89 17.26 -8.05
C PRO A 53 -22.58 17.41 -8.84
N VAL A 54 -21.58 16.63 -8.46
CA VAL A 54 -20.35 16.48 -9.23
C VAL A 54 -20.71 15.62 -10.43
N GLU A 55 -20.72 16.21 -11.63
CA GLU A 55 -20.83 15.45 -12.88
C GLU A 55 -19.64 14.47 -12.96
N GLU A 56 -19.94 13.17 -12.85
CA GLU A 56 -18.95 12.12 -13.06
C GLU A 56 -18.55 12.07 -14.54
N PRO A 57 -17.25 11.98 -14.87
CA PRO A 57 -16.84 11.83 -16.26
C PRO A 57 -17.34 10.49 -16.81
N ALA A 58 -18.05 10.55 -17.94
CA ALA A 58 -18.50 9.39 -18.69
C ALA A 58 -17.28 8.57 -19.16
N MET A 59 -16.97 7.50 -18.42
CA MET A 59 -16.06 6.45 -18.86
C MET A 59 -16.85 5.55 -19.80
N THR A 60 -16.58 5.61 -21.10
CA THR A 60 -17.13 4.66 -22.06
C THR A 60 -16.53 3.28 -21.78
N ALA A 61 -17.30 2.41 -21.13
CA ALA A 61 -16.97 1.01 -20.98
C ALA A 61 -17.11 0.35 -22.36
N GLU A 62 -15.99 -0.06 -22.93
CA GLU A 62 -15.97 -0.95 -24.08
C GLU A 62 -16.39 -2.34 -23.57
N GLU A 63 -17.62 -2.75 -23.90
CA GLU A 63 -18.16 -4.07 -23.56
C GLU A 63 -17.40 -5.16 -24.33
N GLY A 64 -16.35 -5.70 -23.70
CA GLY A 64 -15.70 -6.92 -24.19
C GLY A 64 -16.66 -8.11 -24.09
N GLN A 65 -16.82 -8.84 -25.19
CA GLN A 65 -17.62 -10.07 -25.24
C GLN A 65 -17.10 -11.12 -24.23
N PRO A 66 -17.99 -11.86 -23.54
CA PRO A 66 -17.57 -12.88 -22.59
C PRO A 66 -16.95 -14.06 -23.34
N GLU A 67 -15.63 -14.25 -23.21
CA GLU A 67 -14.96 -15.49 -23.61
C GLU A 67 -15.55 -16.67 -22.81
N GLU A 68 -15.76 -17.82 -23.46
CA GLU A 68 -16.25 -19.04 -22.81
C GLU A 68 -15.32 -19.41 -21.65
N ALA A 69 -15.88 -19.45 -20.45
CA ALA A 69 -15.17 -19.76 -19.21
C ALA A 69 -14.73 -21.23 -19.20
N THR A 70 -13.58 -21.51 -19.80
CA THR A 70 -12.85 -22.75 -19.52
C THR A 70 -12.43 -22.66 -18.06
N GLY A 71 -12.88 -23.57 -17.19
CA GLY A 71 -12.53 -23.60 -15.75
C GLY A 71 -11.05 -23.80 -15.42
N ALA A 72 -10.15 -23.48 -16.35
CA ALA A 72 -8.73 -23.35 -16.09
C ALA A 72 -8.49 -22.06 -15.31
N LEU A 73 -7.85 -22.19 -14.15
CA LEU A 73 -7.36 -21.04 -13.39
C LEU A 73 -6.44 -20.20 -14.29
N PRO A 74 -6.55 -18.86 -14.25
CA PRO A 74 -5.71 -18.00 -15.07
C PRO A 74 -4.23 -18.29 -14.81
N GLU A 75 -3.47 -18.61 -15.85
CA GLU A 75 -2.02 -18.78 -15.78
C GLU A 75 -1.37 -17.39 -15.67
N PHE A 76 -0.89 -17.04 -14.48
CA PHE A 76 -0.23 -15.75 -14.26
C PHE A 76 1.18 -15.75 -14.85
N LYS A 77 1.39 -15.10 -16.00
CA LYS A 77 2.74 -14.82 -16.50
C LYS A 77 3.29 -13.57 -15.83
N ALA A 78 4.57 -13.61 -15.49
CA ALA A 78 5.27 -12.44 -14.98
C ALA A 78 5.20 -11.30 -16.02
N GLY A 79 4.56 -10.19 -15.67
CA GLY A 79 4.36 -9.03 -16.56
C GLY A 79 2.89 -8.70 -16.86
N ASP A 80 1.97 -9.64 -16.67
CA ASP A 80 0.55 -9.46 -17.04
C ASP A 80 -0.28 -8.72 -15.98
N TYR A 81 0.36 -8.18 -14.93
CA TYR A 81 -0.33 -7.49 -13.85
C TYR A 81 -0.79 -6.10 -14.28
N THR A 82 -1.99 -6.03 -14.86
CA THR A 82 -2.66 -4.76 -15.14
C THR A 82 -3.35 -4.25 -13.86
N TYR A 83 -3.05 -3.04 -13.42
CA TYR A 83 -3.84 -2.39 -12.36
C TYR A 83 -5.16 -1.89 -12.97
N GLN A 84 -6.08 -2.81 -13.26
CA GLN A 84 -7.44 -2.47 -13.68
C GLN A 84 -8.28 -2.07 -12.46
N LEU A 85 -9.33 -1.28 -12.70
CA LEU A 85 -10.30 -0.93 -11.67
C LEU A 85 -11.02 -2.21 -11.23
N PRO A 86 -11.27 -2.44 -9.92
CA PRO A 86 -12.13 -3.53 -9.50
C PRO A 86 -13.52 -3.47 -10.18
N PRO A 87 -14.22 -4.61 -10.32
CA PRO A 87 -15.55 -4.63 -10.90
C PRO A 87 -16.52 -3.66 -10.19
N LYS A 88 -17.41 -3.05 -10.97
CA LYS A 88 -18.35 -2.04 -10.46
C LYS A 88 -19.37 -2.64 -9.51
N SER A 89 -19.74 -3.92 -9.67
CA SER A 89 -20.63 -4.62 -8.74
C SER A 89 -20.11 -4.59 -7.28
N LEU A 90 -18.80 -4.50 -7.10
CA LEU A 90 -18.15 -4.42 -5.80
C LEU A 90 -18.44 -3.10 -5.07
N ASP A 91 -18.76 -2.01 -5.78
CA ASP A 91 -19.13 -0.72 -5.16
C ASP A 91 -20.31 -0.91 -4.17
N ASN A 92 -21.24 -1.84 -4.43
CA ASN A 92 -22.39 -2.12 -3.57
C ASN A 92 -22.02 -2.60 -2.15
N HIS A 93 -20.79 -3.07 -1.96
CA HIS A 93 -20.32 -3.63 -0.70
C HIS A 93 -19.29 -2.75 0.03
N TYR A 94 -19.00 -1.57 -0.52
CA TYR A 94 -18.09 -0.60 0.07
C TYR A 94 -18.75 0.79 0.17
N PRO A 95 -18.37 1.62 1.16
CA PRO A 95 -18.78 3.01 1.20
C PRO A 95 -18.33 3.78 -0.06
N PRO A 96 -19.09 4.78 -0.52
CA PRO A 96 -20.28 5.34 0.13
C PRO A 96 -21.61 4.62 -0.17
N VAL A 97 -21.62 3.65 -1.09
CA VAL A 97 -22.86 2.95 -1.50
C VAL A 97 -23.35 2.03 -0.39
N ALA A 98 -22.45 1.23 0.19
CA ALA A 98 -22.77 0.40 1.35
C ALA A 98 -22.93 1.27 2.61
N LYS A 99 -24.09 1.17 3.27
CA LYS A 99 -24.37 1.89 4.53
C LYS A 99 -23.43 1.48 5.68
N ARG A 100 -22.95 0.24 5.67
CA ARG A 100 -22.00 -0.28 6.66
C ARG A 100 -20.64 -0.36 5.99
N ALA A 101 -19.61 0.15 6.66
CA ALA A 101 -18.24 -0.13 6.25
C ALA A 101 -17.94 -1.63 6.37
N ASN A 102 -17.10 -2.15 5.49
CA ASN A 102 -16.55 -3.51 5.56
C ASN A 102 -17.56 -4.66 5.39
N VAL A 103 -18.62 -4.50 4.59
CA VAL A 103 -19.57 -5.59 4.30
C VAL A 103 -18.86 -6.75 3.59
N TYR A 104 -18.20 -6.50 2.45
CA TYR A 104 -17.49 -7.55 1.72
C TYR A 104 -16.34 -8.21 2.49
N PRO A 105 -15.45 -7.46 3.17
CA PRO A 105 -14.43 -8.06 4.03
C PRO A 105 -14.98 -8.96 5.13
N ALA A 106 -16.13 -8.62 5.72
CA ALA A 106 -16.75 -9.45 6.76
C ALA A 106 -17.28 -10.78 6.19
N TYR A 107 -17.81 -10.76 4.96
CA TYR A 107 -18.15 -11.97 4.24
C TYR A 107 -16.90 -12.80 3.92
N MET A 108 -15.83 -12.17 3.44
CA MET A 108 -14.57 -12.88 3.16
C MET A 108 -13.91 -13.47 4.42
N ASP A 109 -13.96 -12.78 5.57
CA ASP A 109 -13.49 -13.33 6.86
C ASP A 109 -14.30 -14.57 7.26
N THR A 110 -15.64 -14.48 7.13
CA THR A 110 -16.53 -15.60 7.44
C THR A 110 -16.25 -16.79 6.51
N LEU A 111 -16.07 -16.55 5.21
CA LEU A 111 -15.72 -17.60 4.26
C LEU A 111 -14.39 -18.28 4.61
N GLY A 112 -13.37 -17.49 4.95
CA GLY A 112 -12.07 -18.01 5.39
C GLY A 112 -12.20 -18.90 6.63
N ARG A 113 -12.99 -18.49 7.63
CA ARG A 113 -13.27 -19.32 8.81
C ARG A 113 -13.93 -20.64 8.43
N ARG A 114 -14.97 -20.62 7.57
CA ARG A 114 -15.65 -21.86 7.14
C ARG A 114 -14.72 -22.81 6.39
N PHE A 115 -13.84 -22.27 5.55
CA PHE A 115 -12.84 -23.07 4.87
C PHE A 115 -11.88 -23.74 5.85
N TYR A 116 -11.37 -22.99 6.84
CA TYR A 116 -10.45 -23.55 7.83
C TYR A 116 -11.13 -24.48 8.84
N ASP A 117 -12.39 -24.27 9.19
CA ASP A 117 -13.20 -25.23 9.96
C ASP A 117 -13.20 -26.59 9.23
N LEU A 118 -13.53 -26.60 7.93
CA LEU A 118 -13.48 -27.81 7.09
C LEU A 118 -12.09 -28.45 7.05
N VAL A 119 -11.03 -27.66 6.84
CA VAL A 119 -9.66 -28.19 6.79
C VAL A 119 -9.23 -28.80 8.12
N VAL A 120 -9.60 -28.19 9.25
CA VAL A 120 -9.30 -28.70 10.59
C VAL A 120 -10.07 -29.98 10.86
N ASP A 121 -11.36 -30.03 10.55
CA ASP A 121 -12.19 -31.22 10.77
C ASP A 121 -11.75 -32.39 9.90
N LEU A 122 -11.23 -32.13 8.69
CA LEU A 122 -10.62 -33.13 7.82
C LEU A 122 -9.17 -33.51 8.19
N GLY A 123 -8.44 -32.62 8.87
CA GLY A 123 -7.04 -32.82 9.25
C GLY A 123 -6.83 -33.34 10.68
N GLY A 124 -7.89 -33.36 11.50
CA GLY A 124 -7.83 -33.76 12.89
C GLY A 124 -7.30 -35.19 13.08
N MET A 125 -6.61 -35.44 14.19
CA MET A 125 -6.17 -36.78 14.58
C MET A 125 -7.33 -37.77 14.73
N HIS A 126 -8.57 -37.29 14.84
CA HIS A 126 -9.79 -38.06 14.89
C HIS A 126 -10.80 -37.43 13.92
N LEU A 127 -10.87 -37.96 12.70
CA LEU A 127 -11.90 -37.57 11.74
C LEU A 127 -13.28 -37.89 12.32
N ASN A 128 -13.99 -36.87 12.81
CA ASN A 128 -15.40 -36.97 13.11
C ASN A 128 -16.17 -36.67 11.82
N ARG A 129 -16.72 -37.71 11.20
CA ARG A 129 -17.43 -37.59 9.91
C ARG A 129 -18.57 -36.59 9.98
N ASP A 130 -19.33 -36.59 11.08
CA ASP A 130 -20.49 -35.71 11.26
C ASP A 130 -20.05 -34.24 11.33
N ASP A 131 -18.96 -33.94 12.03
CA ASP A 131 -18.41 -32.58 12.12
C ASP A 131 -17.88 -32.13 10.74
N ALA A 132 -17.14 -32.99 10.05
CA ALA A 132 -16.61 -32.70 8.73
C ALA A 132 -17.73 -32.48 7.68
N GLU A 133 -18.82 -33.23 7.76
CA GLU A 133 -19.99 -33.06 6.90
C GLU A 133 -20.67 -31.71 7.16
N VAL A 134 -20.90 -31.36 8.44
CA VAL A 134 -21.46 -30.05 8.83
C VAL A 134 -20.58 -28.90 8.35
N SER A 135 -19.26 -29.00 8.53
CA SER A 135 -18.30 -27.99 8.09
C SER A 135 -18.23 -27.89 6.57
N TYR A 136 -18.34 -29.01 5.85
CA TYR A 136 -18.40 -29.03 4.38
C TYR A 136 -19.61 -28.25 3.86
N PHE A 137 -20.82 -28.55 4.33
CA PHE A 137 -22.02 -27.86 3.85
C PHE A 137 -22.00 -26.37 4.21
N ARG A 138 -21.54 -26.02 5.42
CA ARG A 138 -21.35 -24.60 5.80
C ARG A 138 -20.36 -23.88 4.89
N PHE A 139 -19.26 -24.53 4.51
CA PHE A 139 -18.31 -23.96 3.58
C PHE A 139 -18.91 -23.83 2.17
N LYS A 140 -19.50 -24.90 1.63
CA LYS A 140 -20.12 -24.92 0.29
C LYS A 140 -21.16 -23.82 0.12
N ASP A 141 -22.16 -23.78 1.01
CA ASP A 141 -23.26 -22.82 0.94
C ASP A 141 -22.75 -21.37 1.00
N TYR A 142 -21.76 -21.13 1.87
CA TYR A 142 -21.18 -19.80 2.03
C TYR A 142 -20.25 -19.41 0.88
N TYR A 143 -19.53 -20.37 0.30
CA TYR A 143 -18.68 -20.19 -0.88
C TYR A 143 -19.52 -19.82 -2.10
N GLU A 144 -20.65 -20.50 -2.32
CA GLU A 144 -21.64 -20.16 -3.35
C GLU A 144 -22.24 -18.77 -3.13
N PHE A 145 -22.67 -18.47 -1.90
CA PHE A 145 -23.19 -17.15 -1.54
C PHE A 145 -22.20 -16.02 -1.88
N VAL A 146 -20.92 -16.16 -1.50
CA VAL A 146 -19.91 -15.14 -1.76
C VAL A 146 -19.59 -15.04 -3.26
N ALA A 147 -19.60 -16.15 -3.99
CA ALA A 147 -19.41 -16.16 -5.45
C ALA A 147 -20.48 -15.32 -6.19
N ASP A 148 -21.70 -15.28 -5.65
CA ASP A 148 -22.81 -14.51 -6.23
C ASP A 148 -22.79 -13.01 -5.88
N LEU A 149 -21.97 -12.58 -4.90
CA LEU A 149 -21.88 -11.17 -4.51
C LEU A 149 -21.20 -10.28 -5.56
N VAL A 150 -20.31 -10.87 -6.37
CA VAL A 150 -19.51 -10.19 -7.41
C VAL A 150 -19.53 -11.10 -8.64
N PRO A 151 -20.55 -11.00 -9.50
CA PRO A 151 -20.73 -11.91 -10.64
C PRO A 151 -19.52 -11.98 -11.58
N GLU A 152 -18.79 -10.88 -11.72
CA GLU A 152 -17.57 -10.77 -12.53
C GLU A 152 -16.39 -11.61 -11.98
N TRP A 153 -16.49 -12.13 -10.76
CA TRP A 153 -15.50 -13.02 -10.15
C TRP A 153 -16.01 -14.45 -9.96
N LYS A 154 -17.23 -14.77 -10.39
CA LYS A 154 -17.87 -16.06 -10.14
C LYS A 154 -17.08 -17.25 -10.70
N ASP A 155 -16.44 -17.05 -11.85
CA ASP A 155 -15.56 -18.02 -12.51
C ASP A 155 -14.27 -18.32 -11.71
N ARG A 156 -13.88 -17.44 -10.79
CA ARG A 156 -12.74 -17.65 -9.88
C ARG A 156 -13.10 -18.54 -8.69
N PHE A 157 -14.38 -18.76 -8.46
CA PHE A 157 -14.86 -19.70 -7.45
C PHE A 157 -14.96 -21.09 -8.10
N LEU A 158 -14.15 -22.02 -7.60
CA LEU A 158 -14.06 -23.41 -8.07
C LEU A 158 -15.26 -24.23 -7.55
N LEU A 159 -16.49 -23.80 -7.90
CA LEU A 159 -17.73 -24.41 -7.41
C LEU A 159 -17.80 -25.91 -7.74
N LYS A 160 -17.31 -26.29 -8.92
CA LYS A 160 -17.25 -27.70 -9.34
C LYS A 160 -16.32 -28.51 -8.45
N GLU A 161 -15.16 -27.98 -8.09
CA GLU A 161 -14.20 -28.65 -7.21
C GLU A 161 -14.74 -28.80 -5.79
N VAL A 162 -15.53 -27.83 -5.30
CA VAL A 162 -16.24 -27.94 -4.01
C VAL A 162 -17.28 -29.05 -4.06
N GLU A 163 -18.05 -29.16 -5.14
CA GLU A 163 -19.01 -30.24 -5.35
C GLU A 163 -18.30 -31.61 -5.45
N ASP A 164 -17.24 -31.69 -6.27
CA ASP A 164 -16.43 -32.90 -6.43
C ASP A 164 -15.80 -33.34 -5.10
N LEU A 165 -15.43 -32.39 -4.22
CA LEU A 165 -14.95 -32.68 -2.86
C LEU A 165 -16.04 -33.32 -2.00
N GLY A 166 -17.27 -32.81 -2.06
CA GLY A 166 -18.40 -33.40 -1.32
C GLY A 166 -18.71 -34.83 -1.76
N LYS A 167 -18.60 -35.11 -3.06
CA LYS A 167 -18.75 -36.47 -3.61
C LYS A 167 -17.63 -37.39 -3.16
N GLU A 168 -16.39 -36.93 -3.22
CA GLU A 168 -15.22 -37.70 -2.80
C GLU A 168 -15.26 -38.02 -1.30
N LEU A 169 -15.80 -37.12 -0.47
CA LEU A 169 -16.00 -37.34 0.96
C LEU A 169 -17.27 -38.16 1.28
N GLY A 170 -18.10 -38.45 0.29
CA GLY A 170 -19.37 -39.16 0.46
C GLY A 170 -20.44 -38.36 1.21
N PHE A 171 -20.36 -37.02 1.16
CA PHE A 171 -21.36 -36.09 1.71
C PHE A 171 -22.45 -35.76 0.67
N ILE A 172 -22.10 -35.80 -0.62
CA ILE A 172 -23.05 -35.59 -1.72
C ILE A 172 -23.29 -36.92 -2.43
N LYS A 173 -24.56 -37.31 -2.55
CA LYS A 173 -24.98 -38.48 -3.34
C LYS A 173 -25.15 -38.07 -4.80
N ASP A 174 -24.55 -38.81 -5.73
CA ASP A 174 -24.84 -38.63 -7.16
C ASP A 174 -26.33 -38.97 -7.39
N SER A 175 -27.12 -37.98 -7.82
CA SER A 175 -28.57 -38.17 -8.03
C SER A 175 -28.90 -39.23 -9.10
N THR A 176 -27.90 -39.66 -9.88
CA THR A 176 -28.04 -40.64 -10.96
C THR A 176 -27.81 -42.09 -10.55
N ASP A 177 -27.36 -42.39 -9.33
CA ASP A 177 -27.12 -43.79 -8.89
C ASP A 177 -27.90 -44.15 -7.62
N THR A 178 -29.23 -44.16 -7.75
CA THR A 178 -30.13 -44.71 -6.72
C THR A 178 -30.01 -46.23 -6.56
N THR A 179 -29.33 -46.92 -7.48
CA THR A 179 -29.25 -48.39 -7.51
C THR A 179 -28.15 -48.99 -6.63
N GLN A 180 -27.12 -48.24 -6.26
CA GLN A 180 -26.06 -48.73 -5.37
C GLN A 180 -26.31 -48.45 -3.88
N THR A 181 -27.20 -47.50 -3.56
CA THR A 181 -27.48 -47.10 -2.18
C THR A 181 -28.09 -48.24 -1.35
N GLU A 182 -28.96 -49.05 -1.94
CA GLU A 182 -29.58 -50.21 -1.27
C GLU A 182 -28.59 -51.35 -0.96
N LYS A 183 -27.46 -51.44 -1.68
CA LYS A 183 -26.40 -52.43 -1.40
C LYS A 183 -25.37 -51.93 -0.39
N ALA A 184 -25.12 -50.62 -0.31
CA ALA A 184 -24.20 -50.02 0.66
C ALA A 184 -24.80 -50.02 2.08
N GLU A 185 -26.08 -49.67 2.24
CA GLU A 185 -26.78 -49.71 3.53
C GLU A 185 -26.82 -51.13 4.13
N LYS A 186 -26.75 -52.17 3.28
CA LYS A 186 -26.71 -53.56 3.72
C LYS A 186 -25.33 -54.01 4.21
N LYS A 187 -24.26 -53.28 3.89
CA LYS A 187 -22.88 -53.58 4.30
C LYS A 187 -22.39 -52.71 5.47
N GLU A 188 -23.03 -51.58 5.74
CA GLU A 188 -22.72 -50.69 6.86
C GLU A 188 -23.16 -51.21 8.25
N ASN A 189 -23.91 -52.32 8.31
CA ASN A 189 -24.24 -52.99 9.57
C ASN A 189 -23.14 -53.92 10.10
N GLU A 190 -22.02 -54.10 9.39
CA GLU A 190 -20.79 -54.63 10.00
C GLU A 190 -20.06 -53.48 10.69
N ALA A 191 -20.36 -53.29 11.98
CA ALA A 191 -19.78 -52.25 12.82
C ALA A 191 -18.25 -52.23 12.70
N LYS A 192 -17.71 -51.28 11.91
CA LYS A 192 -16.29 -50.96 11.94
C LYS A 192 -15.94 -50.60 13.40
N PRO A 193 -14.83 -51.11 13.96
CA PRO A 193 -14.46 -50.82 15.33
C PRO A 193 -14.39 -49.31 15.55
N ILE A 194 -14.93 -48.86 16.68
CA ILE A 194 -14.80 -47.48 17.15
C ILE A 194 -13.31 -47.12 17.13
N GLY A 195 -12.92 -46.20 16.23
CA GLY A 195 -11.54 -45.72 16.10
C GLY A 195 -10.73 -46.22 14.90
N THR A 196 -11.25 -47.09 14.02
CA THR A 196 -10.60 -47.35 12.72
C THR A 196 -10.85 -46.20 11.75
N MET A 197 -9.85 -45.32 11.61
CA MET A 197 -9.93 -44.09 10.82
C MET A 197 -9.61 -44.34 9.35
N GLU A 198 -10.45 -43.83 8.47
CA GLU A 198 -10.16 -43.77 7.04
C GLU A 198 -9.47 -42.42 6.80
N LYS A 199 -8.19 -42.44 6.39
CA LYS A 199 -7.49 -41.20 6.02
C LYS A 199 -8.25 -40.53 4.87
N VAL A 200 -8.30 -39.19 4.87
CA VAL A 200 -8.78 -38.41 3.73
C VAL A 200 -8.05 -38.88 2.46
N SER A 201 -8.80 -39.15 1.39
CA SER A 201 -8.21 -39.63 0.15
C SER A 201 -7.24 -38.61 -0.43
N GLU A 202 -6.24 -39.07 -1.16
CA GLU A 202 -5.29 -38.17 -1.85
C GLU A 202 -6.01 -37.22 -2.82
N ARG A 203 -7.11 -37.68 -3.43
CA ARG A 203 -7.93 -36.87 -4.31
C ARG A 203 -8.68 -35.77 -3.56
N ALA A 204 -9.26 -36.04 -2.39
CA ALA A 204 -9.88 -35.02 -1.56
C ALA A 204 -8.86 -33.97 -1.11
N LEU A 205 -7.66 -34.38 -0.69
CA LEU A 205 -6.56 -33.46 -0.38
C LEU A 205 -6.17 -32.59 -1.58
N ALA A 206 -6.09 -33.18 -2.78
CA ALA A 206 -5.80 -32.44 -4.00
C ALA A 206 -6.90 -31.41 -4.33
N LEU A 207 -8.18 -31.73 -4.11
CA LEU A 207 -9.30 -30.80 -4.30
C LEU A 207 -9.24 -29.64 -3.31
N ILE A 208 -9.00 -29.90 -2.03
CA ILE A 208 -8.81 -28.87 -0.99
C ILE A 208 -7.68 -27.91 -1.38
N ASN A 209 -6.54 -28.45 -1.82
CA ASN A 209 -5.40 -27.64 -2.24
C ASN A 209 -5.72 -26.77 -3.47
N ARG A 210 -6.51 -27.26 -4.43
CA ARG A 210 -6.96 -26.45 -5.58
C ARG A 210 -7.90 -25.33 -5.14
N ILE A 211 -8.85 -25.62 -4.27
CA ILE A 211 -9.77 -24.62 -3.69
C ILE A 211 -8.96 -23.55 -2.96
N GLU A 212 -8.03 -23.92 -2.08
CA GLU A 212 -7.17 -22.97 -1.37
C GLU A 212 -6.34 -22.11 -2.34
N TYR A 213 -5.78 -22.73 -3.37
CA TYR A 213 -5.01 -22.03 -4.39
C TYR A 213 -5.87 -20.97 -5.10
N SER A 214 -7.14 -21.27 -5.43
CA SER A 214 -8.05 -20.29 -6.05
C SER A 214 -8.26 -19.05 -5.16
N CYS A 215 -8.42 -19.24 -3.85
CA CYS A 215 -8.54 -18.15 -2.88
C CYS A 215 -7.27 -17.29 -2.88
N ARG A 216 -6.09 -17.92 -2.82
CA ARG A 216 -4.80 -17.21 -2.83
C ARG A 216 -4.57 -16.44 -4.13
N ALA A 217 -4.86 -17.06 -5.27
CA ALA A 217 -4.71 -16.45 -6.59
C ALA A 217 -5.60 -15.21 -6.74
N CYS A 218 -6.87 -15.31 -6.34
CA CYS A 218 -7.78 -14.18 -6.34
C CYS A 218 -7.28 -13.07 -5.39
N HIS A 219 -6.88 -13.42 -4.16
CA HIS A 219 -6.40 -12.45 -3.17
C HIS A 219 -5.14 -11.69 -3.62
N ILE A 220 -4.14 -12.39 -4.17
CA ILE A 220 -2.92 -11.75 -4.69
C ILE A 220 -3.26 -10.74 -5.80
N THR A 221 -4.27 -11.07 -6.61
CA THR A 221 -4.66 -10.24 -7.76
C THR A 221 -5.49 -9.04 -7.33
N GLU A 222 -6.54 -9.25 -6.54
CA GLU A 222 -7.58 -8.24 -6.33
C GLU A 222 -7.38 -7.41 -5.06
N ILE A 223 -6.77 -7.94 -3.99
CA ILE A 223 -6.59 -7.20 -2.74
C ILE A 223 -5.89 -5.85 -2.97
N PRO A 224 -4.77 -5.75 -3.71
CA PRO A 224 -4.12 -4.46 -3.95
C PRO A 224 -5.03 -3.45 -4.66
N ARG A 225 -5.84 -3.92 -5.63
CA ARG A 225 -6.77 -3.08 -6.39
C ARG A 225 -7.94 -2.61 -5.51
N VAL A 226 -8.53 -3.52 -4.74
CA VAL A 226 -9.59 -3.22 -3.76
C VAL A 226 -9.09 -2.24 -2.70
N TYR A 227 -7.87 -2.42 -2.20
CA TYR A 227 -7.23 -1.49 -1.26
C TYR A 227 -7.06 -0.11 -1.87
N ALA A 228 -6.48 -0.03 -3.07
CA ALA A 228 -6.30 1.22 -3.78
C ALA A 228 -7.65 1.91 -4.10
N ARG A 229 -8.70 1.13 -4.39
CA ARG A 229 -10.02 1.66 -4.76
C ARG A 229 -10.90 2.01 -3.58
N TYR A 230 -10.87 1.33 -2.44
CA TYR A 230 -11.87 1.56 -1.37
C TYR A 230 -11.27 2.00 -0.03
N TYR A 231 -10.00 1.70 0.21
CA TYR A 231 -9.36 1.96 1.50
C TYR A 231 -8.43 3.18 1.49
N TRP A 232 -8.03 3.66 0.31
CA TRP A 232 -7.19 4.87 0.15
C TRP A 232 -8.06 6.07 -0.18
N HIS A 233 -9.07 6.29 0.66
CA HIS A 233 -10.03 7.39 0.59
C HIS A 233 -9.95 8.25 1.86
N THR A 234 -10.49 9.46 1.80
CA THR A 234 -10.67 10.26 3.03
C THR A 234 -11.68 9.59 3.96
N ARG A 235 -11.69 9.93 5.25
CA ARG A 235 -12.56 9.37 6.30
C ARG A 235 -14.06 9.44 5.99
N ASP A 236 -14.46 10.41 5.16
CA ASP A 236 -15.85 10.54 4.69
C ASP A 236 -16.11 9.79 3.37
N HIS A 237 -15.14 9.03 2.85
CA HIS A 237 -15.10 8.38 1.52
C HIS A 237 -15.36 9.31 0.32
N LYS A 238 -15.37 10.64 0.54
CA LYS A 238 -15.73 11.64 -0.49
C LYS A 238 -14.64 11.88 -1.54
N MET A 239 -13.39 11.58 -1.23
CA MET A 239 -12.27 11.91 -2.12
C MET A 239 -11.23 10.79 -2.15
N ASN A 240 -10.70 10.54 -3.34
CA ASN A 240 -9.52 9.70 -3.56
C ASN A 240 -8.24 10.57 -3.55
N MET A 241 -7.05 9.96 -3.48
CA MET A 241 -5.78 10.68 -3.41
C MET A 241 -5.46 11.49 -4.67
N ALA A 242 -6.01 11.11 -5.83
CA ALA A 242 -5.84 11.83 -7.08
C ALA A 242 -6.61 13.17 -7.08
N THR A 243 -7.81 13.20 -6.50
CA THR A 243 -8.70 14.38 -6.47
C THR A 243 -8.68 15.13 -5.13
N PHE A 244 -7.98 14.63 -4.11
CA PHE A 244 -7.91 15.22 -2.78
C PHE A 244 -7.38 16.68 -2.82
N MET A 245 -8.17 17.61 -2.31
CA MET A 245 -7.85 19.05 -2.29
C MET A 245 -7.43 19.52 -0.89
N VAL A 246 -6.43 20.40 -0.85
CA VAL A 246 -5.89 20.97 0.38
C VAL A 246 -5.69 22.48 0.26
N LYS A 247 -5.69 23.20 1.39
CA LYS A 247 -5.42 24.65 1.42
C LYS A 247 -3.98 24.87 1.90
N ASP A 248 -3.08 25.24 0.99
CA ASP A 248 -1.66 25.43 1.33
C ASP A 248 -1.50 26.53 2.39
N PRO A 249 -0.84 26.25 3.55
CA PRO A 249 -0.69 27.23 4.62
C PRO A 249 0.17 28.43 4.23
N ILE A 250 0.98 28.33 3.16
CA ILE A 250 1.83 29.41 2.66
C ILE A 250 1.09 30.29 1.66
N SER A 251 0.64 29.73 0.54
CA SER A 251 -0.03 30.50 -0.52
C SER A 251 -1.51 30.79 -0.24
N ARG A 252 -2.12 30.11 0.73
CA ARG A 252 -3.55 30.13 1.05
C ARG A 252 -4.48 29.64 -0.07
N LYS A 253 -3.92 29.18 -1.19
CA LYS A 253 -4.68 28.64 -2.34
C LYS A 253 -5.17 27.22 -2.05
N LYS A 254 -6.40 26.93 -2.50
CA LYS A 254 -6.90 25.56 -2.58
C LYS A 254 -6.24 24.90 -3.79
N MET A 255 -5.61 23.74 -3.60
CA MET A 255 -4.88 23.01 -4.63
C MET A 255 -5.00 21.52 -4.45
N ARG A 256 -4.76 20.75 -5.51
CA ARG A 256 -4.65 19.29 -5.44
C ARG A 256 -3.50 18.90 -4.53
N TYR A 257 -3.67 17.84 -3.73
CA TYR A 257 -2.67 17.37 -2.78
C TYR A 257 -1.32 17.06 -3.44
N ARG A 258 -1.33 16.54 -4.67
CA ARG A 258 -0.11 16.36 -5.48
C ARG A 258 0.66 17.67 -5.73
N VAL A 259 -0.05 18.77 -6.01
CA VAL A 259 0.57 20.08 -6.21
C VAL A 259 1.16 20.58 -4.90
N PHE A 260 0.43 20.42 -3.80
CA PHE A 260 0.93 20.72 -2.45
C PHE A 260 2.20 19.92 -2.11
N LYS A 261 2.26 18.63 -2.43
CA LYS A 261 3.46 17.79 -2.25
C LYS A 261 4.63 18.24 -3.10
N ARG A 262 4.37 18.68 -4.33
CA ARG A 262 5.41 19.27 -5.19
C ARG A 262 5.98 20.56 -4.60
N GLU A 263 5.13 21.40 -4.01
CA GLU A 263 5.57 22.62 -3.31
C GLU A 263 6.39 22.30 -2.04
N LEU A 264 5.97 21.30 -1.24
CA LEU A 264 6.74 20.82 -0.09
C LEU A 264 8.11 20.26 -0.52
N GLN A 265 8.15 19.47 -1.60
CA GLN A 265 9.38 18.94 -2.19
C GLN A 265 10.28 20.07 -2.71
N ARG A 266 9.71 21.09 -3.37
CA ARG A 266 10.45 22.27 -3.84
C ARG A 266 11.14 22.99 -2.68
N ASP A 267 10.44 23.21 -1.56
CA ASP A 267 11.06 23.82 -0.38
C ASP A 267 12.21 22.95 0.15
N TYR A 268 12.03 21.64 0.26
CA TYR A 268 13.08 20.70 0.70
C TYR A 268 14.36 20.82 -0.14
N TYR A 269 14.25 20.76 -1.47
CA TYR A 269 15.42 20.89 -2.35
C TYR A 269 16.00 22.31 -2.37
N THR A 270 15.17 23.34 -2.16
CA THR A 270 15.66 24.72 -2.04
C THR A 270 16.49 24.91 -0.77
N ILE A 271 16.14 24.23 0.33
CA ILE A 271 16.95 24.20 1.55
C ILE A 271 18.32 23.59 1.26
N LEU A 272 18.37 22.40 0.65
CA LEU A 272 19.62 21.73 0.28
C LEU A 272 20.52 22.63 -0.57
N ARG A 273 19.97 23.20 -1.66
CA ARG A 273 20.70 24.14 -2.53
C ARG A 273 21.19 25.39 -1.78
N SER A 274 20.41 25.89 -0.82
CA SER A 274 20.77 27.07 -0.02
C SER A 274 21.92 26.77 0.95
N ILE A 275 21.97 25.54 1.50
CA ILE A 275 23.09 25.06 2.33
C ILE A 275 24.37 25.03 1.49
N ASP A 276 24.31 24.48 0.28
CA ASP A 276 25.45 24.38 -0.63
C ASP A 276 26.00 25.77 -0.96
N LYS A 277 25.12 26.67 -1.42
CA LYS A 277 25.45 28.04 -1.79
C LYS A 277 25.79 28.97 -0.61
N GLY A 278 25.52 28.56 0.63
CA GLY A 278 25.67 29.43 1.80
C GLY A 278 24.67 30.61 1.85
N SER A 279 23.56 30.53 1.12
CA SER A 279 22.55 31.60 1.05
C SER A 279 21.66 31.60 2.30
N ARG A 280 22.08 32.34 3.35
CA ARG A 280 21.38 32.37 4.66
C ARG A 280 19.93 32.87 4.56
N LYS A 281 19.66 33.89 3.74
CA LYS A 281 18.30 34.43 3.57
C LYS A 281 17.37 33.38 2.96
N GLN A 282 17.78 32.78 1.85
CA GLN A 282 16.99 31.77 1.15
C GLN A 282 16.82 30.49 1.99
N LEU A 283 17.84 30.10 2.75
CA LEU A 283 17.78 29.00 3.69
C LEU A 283 16.66 29.20 4.72
N ARG A 284 16.66 30.33 5.44
CA ARG A 284 15.66 30.62 6.48
C ARG A 284 14.25 30.70 5.93
N GLU A 285 14.07 31.36 4.80
CA GLU A 285 12.76 31.45 4.14
C GLU A 285 12.24 30.08 3.72
N SER A 286 13.09 29.23 3.15
CA SER A 286 12.70 27.91 2.67
C SER A 286 12.45 26.93 3.82
N VAL A 287 13.23 27.00 4.90
CA VAL A 287 12.98 26.23 6.13
C VAL A 287 11.64 26.65 6.74
N ARG A 288 11.35 27.95 6.86
CA ARG A 288 10.05 28.42 7.37
C ARG A 288 8.87 27.91 6.55
N ARG A 289 8.97 27.93 5.21
CA ARG A 289 7.92 27.40 4.33
C ARG A 289 7.78 25.89 4.47
N PHE A 290 8.89 25.17 4.46
CA PHE A 290 8.94 23.72 4.66
C PHE A 290 8.30 23.31 5.98
N VAL A 291 8.72 23.88 7.11
CA VAL A 291 8.18 23.58 8.45
C VAL A 291 6.66 23.76 8.49
N LYS A 292 6.16 24.88 7.97
CA LYS A 292 4.71 25.15 7.93
C LYS A 292 3.95 24.14 7.07
N ARG A 293 4.44 23.83 5.86
CA ARG A 293 3.82 22.84 4.97
C ARG A 293 3.94 21.43 5.54
N PHE A 294 5.06 21.09 6.15
CA PHE A 294 5.29 19.79 6.77
C PHE A 294 4.34 19.55 7.94
N ASN A 295 4.22 20.51 8.87
CA ASN A 295 3.31 20.39 10.01
C ASN A 295 1.84 20.34 9.56
N TYR A 296 1.46 21.15 8.58
CA TYR A 296 0.13 21.04 7.97
C TYR A 296 -0.08 19.69 7.30
N ASN A 297 0.94 19.15 6.64
CA ASN A 297 0.85 17.81 6.05
C ASN A 297 0.60 16.73 7.10
N GLN A 298 1.22 16.82 8.29
CA GLN A 298 0.96 15.86 9.36
C GLN A 298 -0.49 15.94 9.86
N SER A 299 -1.06 17.15 9.93
CA SER A 299 -2.47 17.29 10.30
C SER A 299 -3.46 16.84 9.23
N LEU A 300 -3.01 16.52 8.01
CA LEU A 300 -3.85 15.91 6.98
C LEU A 300 -4.02 14.40 7.18
N CYS A 301 -3.16 13.73 7.95
CA CYS A 301 -3.21 12.28 8.13
C CYS A 301 -4.55 11.83 8.73
N VAL A 302 -5.08 12.55 9.71
CA VAL A 302 -6.40 12.27 10.35
C VAL A 302 -7.58 12.43 9.40
N LYS A 303 -7.38 13.01 8.21
CA LYS A 303 -8.43 13.08 7.19
C LYS A 303 -8.60 11.78 6.41
N CYS A 304 -7.64 10.85 6.51
CA CYS A 304 -7.69 9.56 5.84
C CYS A 304 -7.48 8.35 6.77
N HIS A 305 -6.94 8.56 7.97
CA HIS A 305 -6.67 7.50 8.94
C HIS A 305 -7.51 7.68 10.21
N ASP A 306 -8.15 6.60 10.65
CA ASP A 306 -8.94 6.55 11.89
C ASP A 306 -8.09 6.34 13.14
N THR A 307 -6.96 5.64 13.00
CA THR A 307 -5.98 5.45 14.09
C THR A 307 -5.04 6.64 14.18
N ASP A 308 -4.53 6.89 15.40
CA ASP A 308 -3.60 7.99 15.65
C ASP A 308 -2.42 7.97 14.64
N PRO A 309 -2.23 9.07 13.86
CA PRO A 309 -1.09 9.21 12.97
C PRO A 309 0.25 9.03 13.68
N TYR A 310 0.31 9.08 15.01
CA TYR A 310 1.51 8.90 15.80
C TYR A 310 2.30 7.62 15.47
N LEU A 311 1.62 6.55 15.01
CA LEU A 311 2.28 5.34 14.49
C LEU A 311 3.18 5.62 13.26
N PHE A 312 2.90 6.70 12.55
CA PHE A 312 3.59 7.14 11.33
C PHE A 312 4.30 8.50 11.50
N THR A 313 4.01 9.21 12.59
CA THR A 313 4.57 10.50 12.97
C THR A 313 5.08 10.42 14.39
N THR A 314 6.24 9.78 14.57
CA THR A 314 6.86 9.65 15.88
C THR A 314 7.18 11.04 16.45
N PRO A 315 7.19 11.20 17.79
CA PRO A 315 7.52 12.50 18.42
C PRO A 315 8.90 12.99 18.00
N THR A 316 9.79 12.06 17.64
CA THR A 316 11.11 12.34 17.07
C THR A 316 11.06 13.16 15.77
N ILE A 317 9.99 13.06 14.97
CA ILE A 317 9.86 13.88 13.75
C ILE A 317 9.61 15.35 14.11
N GLY A 318 8.78 15.62 15.11
CA GLY A 318 8.53 16.99 15.59
C GLY A 318 9.81 17.66 16.07
N GLU A 319 10.64 16.91 16.80
CA GLU A 319 11.97 17.35 17.24
C GLU A 319 12.90 17.66 16.07
N LEU A 320 12.99 16.76 15.08
CA LEU A 320 13.81 16.98 13.89
C LEU A 320 13.38 18.22 13.09
N VAL A 321 12.08 18.48 12.96
CA VAL A 321 11.56 19.68 12.29
C VAL A 321 11.91 20.94 13.10
N SER A 322 11.76 20.89 14.42
CA SER A 322 12.16 21.97 15.33
C SER A 322 13.66 22.25 15.25
N ASP A 323 14.49 21.22 15.24
CA ASP A 323 15.95 21.34 15.20
C ASP A 323 16.43 21.91 13.87
N LEU A 324 15.79 21.50 12.75
CA LEU A 324 16.02 22.10 11.44
C LEU A 324 15.73 23.61 11.46
N ASP A 325 14.62 24.03 12.06
CA ASP A 325 14.22 25.43 12.16
C ASP A 325 15.19 26.24 13.04
N LYS A 326 15.51 25.73 14.23
CA LYS A 326 16.46 26.35 15.16
C LYS A 326 17.84 26.52 14.53
N GLU A 327 18.36 25.47 13.90
CA GLU A 327 19.68 25.51 13.27
C GLU A 327 19.74 26.52 12.13
N ALA A 328 18.71 26.59 11.28
CA ALA A 328 18.64 27.53 10.16
C ALA A 328 18.60 29.00 10.61
N HIS A 329 18.05 29.28 11.80
CA HIS A 329 17.93 30.62 12.36
C HIS A 329 19.15 31.08 13.17
N LYS A 330 20.17 30.24 13.38
CA LYS A 330 21.44 30.66 13.99
C LYS A 330 22.12 31.78 13.18
N ARG A 331 22.95 32.59 13.85
CA ARG A 331 23.77 33.64 13.22
C ARG A 331 24.63 33.06 12.09
N VAL A 332 25.24 31.90 12.34
CA VAL A 332 25.99 31.09 11.39
C VAL A 332 25.47 29.65 11.48
N PRO A 333 24.57 29.24 10.56
CA PRO A 333 24.06 27.87 10.53
C PRO A 333 25.15 26.84 10.22
N ASN A 334 25.17 25.73 10.96
CA ASN A 334 26.06 24.60 10.74
C ASN A 334 25.50 23.72 9.61
N LYS A 335 26.21 23.71 8.47
CA LYS A 335 25.82 22.95 7.28
C LYS A 335 25.71 21.43 7.54
N GLY A 336 26.61 20.89 8.36
CA GLY A 336 26.63 19.46 8.69
C GLY A 336 25.41 19.04 9.49
N VAL A 337 25.04 19.84 10.49
CA VAL A 337 23.82 19.61 11.29
C VAL A 337 22.58 19.67 10.40
N LEU A 338 22.43 20.72 9.58
CA LEU A 338 21.28 20.87 8.67
C LEU A 338 21.11 19.67 7.73
N ARG A 339 22.20 19.21 7.10
CA ARG A 339 22.16 18.05 6.19
C ARG A 339 21.80 16.77 6.92
N LYS A 340 22.40 16.53 8.09
CA LYS A 340 22.08 15.36 8.92
C LYS A 340 20.61 15.35 9.31
N THR A 341 20.07 16.48 9.79
CA THR A 341 18.67 16.60 10.17
C THR A 341 17.72 16.37 8.98
N LEU A 342 18.00 16.95 7.80
CA LEU A 342 17.20 16.71 6.59
C LEU A 342 17.25 15.24 6.14
N ALA A 343 18.43 14.62 6.18
CA ALA A 343 18.59 13.20 5.85
C ALA A 343 17.80 12.32 6.83
N SER A 344 17.84 12.62 8.13
CA SER A 344 17.04 11.94 9.14
C SER A 344 15.54 12.12 8.90
N LEU A 345 15.06 13.33 8.59
CA LEU A 345 13.66 13.57 8.22
C LEU A 345 13.24 12.75 7.00
N TYR A 346 14.09 12.68 5.98
CA TYR A 346 13.82 11.92 4.77
C TYR A 346 13.70 10.41 5.06
N VAL A 347 14.66 9.85 5.79
CA VAL A 347 14.71 8.41 6.10
C VAL A 347 13.58 8.01 7.05
N GLN A 348 13.35 8.78 8.10
CA GLN A 348 12.41 8.43 9.17
C GLN A 348 10.95 8.75 8.83
N ASN A 349 10.68 9.75 7.98
CA ASN A 349 9.30 10.14 7.65
C ASN A 349 9.00 10.03 6.15
N CYS A 350 9.71 10.77 5.30
CA CYS A 350 9.36 10.89 3.89
C CYS A 350 9.33 9.54 3.17
N LYS A 351 10.33 8.67 3.41
CA LYS A 351 10.43 7.35 2.78
C LYS A 351 9.24 6.44 3.11
N GLY A 352 8.79 6.44 4.37
CA GLY A 352 7.65 5.64 4.82
C GLY A 352 6.35 6.08 4.14
N CYS A 353 6.03 7.37 4.23
CA CYS A 353 4.83 7.91 3.60
C CYS A 353 4.85 7.75 2.07
N HIS A 354 6.00 7.94 1.42
CA HIS A 354 6.10 7.78 -0.03
C HIS A 354 5.88 6.33 -0.46
N ARG A 355 6.46 5.36 0.26
CA ARG A 355 6.28 3.93 -0.03
C ARG A 355 4.80 3.53 -0.04
N VAL A 356 4.00 4.11 0.84
CA VAL A 356 2.59 3.74 1.02
C VAL A 356 1.66 4.54 0.10
N HIS A 357 1.88 5.87 -0.04
CA HIS A 357 0.91 6.72 -0.71
C HIS A 357 1.19 6.95 -2.20
N VAL A 358 2.46 6.92 -2.62
CA VAL A 358 2.82 7.24 -4.02
C VAL A 358 2.31 6.17 -5.00
N PRO A 359 2.49 4.85 -4.76
CA PRO A 359 1.97 3.83 -5.66
C PRO A 359 0.45 3.96 -5.86
N THR A 360 -0.30 4.04 -4.76
CA THR A 360 -1.76 4.18 -4.83
C THR A 360 -2.21 5.46 -5.53
N THR A 361 -1.49 6.57 -5.32
CA THR A 361 -1.80 7.82 -6.02
C THR A 361 -1.62 7.67 -7.54
N TYR A 362 -0.57 6.98 -7.99
CA TYR A 362 -0.37 6.74 -9.43
C TYR A 362 -1.42 5.81 -10.02
N VAL A 363 -1.76 4.72 -9.32
CA VAL A 363 -2.82 3.80 -9.72
C VAL A 363 -4.16 4.54 -9.87
N GLN A 364 -4.54 5.32 -8.86
CA GLN A 364 -5.77 6.12 -8.92
C GLN A 364 -5.73 7.16 -10.04
N ARG A 365 -4.58 7.80 -10.29
CA ARG A 365 -4.46 8.74 -11.41
C ARG A 365 -4.64 8.06 -12.76
N TRP A 366 -4.16 6.83 -12.89
CA TRP A 366 -4.39 6.02 -14.07
C TRP A 366 -5.87 5.72 -14.27
N TRP A 367 -6.56 5.26 -13.23
CA TRP A 367 -7.99 4.97 -13.30
C TRP A 367 -8.86 6.18 -13.63
N TYR A 368 -8.52 7.36 -13.12
CA TYR A 368 -9.35 8.56 -13.28
C TYR A 368 -8.87 9.50 -14.39
N GLY A 369 -7.92 9.07 -15.24
CA GLY A 369 -7.40 9.90 -16.33
C GLY A 369 -6.70 11.18 -15.87
N GLU A 370 -6.14 11.19 -14.66
CA GLU A 370 -5.57 12.38 -14.00
C GLU A 370 -4.08 12.60 -14.33
N PHE A 371 -3.67 12.23 -15.54
CA PHE A 371 -2.35 12.57 -16.06
C PHE A 371 -2.35 13.95 -16.65
N ASP A 372 -1.30 14.72 -16.33
CA ASP A 372 -1.08 15.97 -17.04
C ASP A 372 -0.84 15.58 -18.50
N LYS A 373 -1.61 16.15 -19.43
CA LYS A 373 -1.23 16.07 -20.84
C LYS A 373 0.21 16.59 -20.93
N PRO A 374 1.09 15.93 -21.70
CA PRO A 374 2.39 16.52 -21.97
C PRO A 374 2.16 17.96 -22.43
N PRO A 375 2.95 18.94 -21.96
CA PRO A 375 2.79 20.30 -22.42
C PRO A 375 2.77 20.24 -23.94
N GLU A 376 1.74 20.82 -24.56
CA GLU A 376 1.73 21.00 -26.00
C GLU A 376 3.01 21.77 -26.28
N VAL A 377 3.97 21.10 -26.92
CA VAL A 377 5.07 21.81 -27.55
C VAL A 377 4.34 22.72 -28.51
N PRO A 378 4.34 24.06 -28.29
CA PRO A 378 3.67 24.97 -29.23
C PRO A 378 4.17 24.51 -30.58
N ALA A 379 3.24 24.03 -31.42
CA ALA A 379 3.57 23.39 -32.69
C ALA A 379 4.64 24.28 -33.24
N ALA A 380 5.90 23.77 -33.26
CA ALA A 380 7.04 24.62 -33.59
C ALA A 380 6.54 25.33 -34.81
N GLU A 381 6.43 26.66 -34.75
CA GLU A 381 6.03 27.41 -35.93
C GLU A 381 6.88 26.75 -36.98
N ALA A 382 6.22 26.08 -37.91
CA ALA A 382 6.89 25.71 -39.11
C ALA A 382 7.15 27.11 -39.66
N GLU A 383 8.27 27.74 -39.24
CA GLU A 383 9.35 28.01 -40.14
C GLU A 383 9.29 26.84 -41.12
N GLU A 384 8.40 27.00 -42.11
CA GLU A 384 8.79 26.94 -43.50
C GLU A 384 10.27 27.21 -43.45
N ALA A 385 11.04 26.13 -43.41
CA ALA A 385 12.37 26.14 -43.91
C ALA A 385 12.15 26.67 -45.33
N GLN A 386 12.19 28.00 -45.46
CA GLN A 386 12.43 28.63 -46.73
C GLN A 386 13.62 27.85 -47.23
N PRO A 387 13.48 27.13 -48.36
CA PRO A 387 14.58 26.35 -48.87
C PRO A 387 15.75 27.30 -48.87
N VAL A 388 16.75 27.02 -48.03
CA VAL A 388 18.03 27.70 -48.11
C VAL A 388 18.44 27.37 -49.52
N LEU A 389 18.25 28.34 -50.43
CA LEU A 389 18.78 28.27 -51.77
C LEU A 389 20.24 27.95 -51.54
N GLU A 390 20.63 26.72 -51.84
CA GLU A 390 22.04 26.35 -51.92
C GLU A 390 22.65 27.39 -52.86
N GLU A 391 23.34 28.37 -52.29
CA GLU A 391 24.26 29.20 -53.03
C GLU A 391 25.26 28.22 -53.61
N THR A 392 25.07 27.94 -54.90
CA THR A 392 25.97 27.15 -55.71
C THR A 392 27.36 27.72 -55.48
N PRO A 393 28.36 26.92 -55.09
CA PRO A 393 29.71 27.39 -54.89
C PRO A 393 30.16 28.12 -56.17
N GLN A 394 30.35 29.43 -56.09
CA GLN A 394 30.94 30.18 -57.19
C GLN A 394 32.31 29.58 -57.48
N ALA A 395 32.51 29.19 -58.73
CA ALA A 395 33.77 28.65 -59.23
C ALA A 395 34.94 29.58 -58.86
N PRO A 396 36.10 29.04 -58.48
CA PRO A 396 37.27 29.85 -58.16
C PRO A 396 37.64 30.73 -59.35
N GLN A 397 37.63 32.05 -59.15
CA GLN A 397 38.25 32.97 -60.10
C GLN A 397 39.75 32.73 -60.10
N GLU A 398 40.29 32.33 -61.25
CA GLU A 398 41.73 32.21 -61.50
C GLU A 398 42.42 33.56 -61.24
N GLN A 399 43.27 33.59 -60.20
CA GLN A 399 44.23 34.67 -60.03
C GLN A 399 45.52 34.32 -60.81
N PRO A 400 46.14 35.29 -61.51
CA PRO A 400 47.36 35.05 -62.25
C PRO A 400 48.53 34.83 -61.29
N ALA A 401 49.31 33.78 -61.59
CA ALA A 401 50.50 33.38 -60.88
C ALA A 401 51.50 34.54 -60.73
N THR A 402 51.87 34.84 -59.49
CA THR A 402 53.10 35.58 -59.21
C THR A 402 54.04 34.65 -58.44
N GLU A 403 55.12 34.35 -59.13
CA GLU A 403 56.30 33.60 -58.76
C GLU A 403 57.08 34.34 -57.66
N GLN A 404 57.37 33.70 -56.51
CA GLN A 404 58.65 33.89 -55.80
C GLN A 404 58.82 32.99 -54.56
N GLN A 405 59.79 32.09 -54.70
CA GLN A 405 60.91 31.79 -53.78
C GLN A 405 60.62 31.29 -52.35
N SER A 406 60.89 29.99 -52.24
CA SER A 406 61.55 29.26 -51.15
C SER A 406 62.29 30.08 -50.08
N GLU A 407 62.00 29.77 -48.81
CA GLU A 407 63.01 29.54 -47.77
C GLU A 407 62.40 28.69 -46.62
N GLN A 408 62.97 27.49 -46.46
CA GLN A 408 62.95 26.66 -45.24
C GLN A 408 64.21 27.03 -44.40
N PRO A 409 64.45 26.44 -43.21
CA PRO A 409 63.57 25.88 -42.17
C PRO A 409 64.00 26.35 -40.74
N ALA A 410 63.28 25.93 -39.68
CA ALA A 410 63.92 25.60 -38.40
C ALA A 410 63.00 24.75 -37.50
N GLU A 411 63.60 23.67 -37.00
CA GLU A 411 63.12 22.72 -36.01
C GLU A 411 62.99 23.34 -34.61
N GLY A 412 62.22 22.71 -33.73
CA GLY A 412 62.21 23.04 -32.31
C GLY A 412 61.29 22.14 -31.50
N GLY A 413 61.82 20.99 -31.05
CA GLY A 413 61.16 20.09 -30.12
C GLY A 413 61.02 20.69 -28.71
N GLY A 414 60.08 20.13 -27.94
CA GLY A 414 59.82 20.53 -26.56
C GLY A 414 59.06 19.44 -25.80
N GLU A 415 59.84 18.50 -25.28
CA GLU A 415 59.52 17.49 -24.26
C GLU A 415 59.10 18.17 -22.95
N ILE A 416 57.99 17.76 -22.30
CA ILE A 416 57.81 17.98 -20.85
C ILE A 416 57.25 16.72 -20.17
N GLU A 417 58.03 16.39 -19.16
CA GLU A 417 58.11 15.30 -18.20
C GLU A 417 56.91 15.15 -17.25
N GLN A 418 56.75 13.92 -16.77
CA GLN A 418 55.83 13.49 -15.72
C GLN A 418 56.21 14.03 -14.33
N LYS A 419 55.21 14.25 -13.49
CA LYS A 419 55.28 14.03 -12.04
C LYS A 419 53.93 13.63 -11.46
#